data_AF-A0A8H5BUD3-F1
#
_entry.id   AF-A0A8H5BUD3-F1
#
_cell.length_a   1.000
_cell.length_b   1.000
_cell.length_c   1.000
_cell.angle_alpha   90.00
_cell.angle_beta   90.00
_cell.angle_gamma   90.00
#
_symmetry.space_group_name_H-M   'P 1'
#
loop_
_entity.id
_entity.type
_entity.pdbx_description
1 polymer ?
#
loop_
_entity_poly.entity_id
_entity_poly.type
_entity_poly.pdbx_seq_one_letter_code
_entity_poly.pdbx_strand_id
1 'polypeptide(L)'
;MFGLQIAVSSAATVMVTSSSNERLNIAKLLGAKYLMNYNQTPDWDEEVEKITKGVGVDHIIEVGGVGTLYKPIKSARIGGWIHIIGFVAKGSKGPPDVFLPTVSKAIYI
;
A
#
# COMPACT_ATOMS: atom_id res chain seq x y z
N MET A 1 10.74 -1.29 -6.37
CA MET A 1 11.93 -1.89 -5.72
C MET A 1 12.88 -0.85 -5.13
N PHE A 2 13.06 0.34 -5.74
CA PHE A 2 13.80 1.45 -5.10
C PHE A 2 13.18 1.94 -3.78
N GLY A 3 11.87 2.20 -3.75
CA GLY A 3 11.19 2.66 -2.53
C GLY A 3 11.35 1.71 -1.33
N LEU A 4 11.36 0.39 -1.56
CA LEU A 4 11.65 -0.61 -0.54
C LEU A 4 13.02 -0.38 0.11
N GLN A 5 14.07 -0.29 -0.71
CA GLN A 5 15.43 -0.15 -0.19
C GLN A 5 15.62 1.15 0.57
N ILE A 6 15.04 2.26 0.10
CA ILE A 6 15.08 3.53 0.83
C ILE A 6 14.39 3.39 2.18
N ALA A 7 13.19 2.79 2.22
CA ALA A 7 12.44 2.60 3.46
C ALA A 7 13.18 1.68 4.45
N VAL A 8 13.77 0.58 3.99
CA VAL A 8 14.59 -0.32 4.82
C VAL A 8 15.83 0.40 5.36
N SER A 9 16.53 1.16 4.52
CA SER A 9 17.68 1.97 4.94
C SER A 9 17.31 3.06 5.97
N SER A 10 16.07 3.53 5.95
CA SER A 10 15.50 4.42 6.96
C SER A 10 14.97 3.69 8.20
N ALA A 11 15.30 2.41 8.37
CA ALA A 11 14.84 1.55 9.46
C ALA A 11 13.31 1.38 9.56
N ALA A 12 12.57 1.62 8.48
CA ALA A 12 11.13 1.41 8.45
C ALA A 12 10.79 -0.09 8.46
N THR A 13 9.64 -0.44 9.04
CA THR A 13 9.03 -1.75 8.84
C THR A 13 8.30 -1.77 7.50
N VAL A 14 8.83 -2.48 6.51
CA VAL A 14 8.30 -2.44 5.14
C VAL A 14 7.39 -3.62 4.84
N MET A 15 6.23 -3.31 4.27
CA MET A 15 5.29 -4.26 3.67
C MET A 15 5.32 -4.11 2.14
N VAL A 16 5.33 -5.22 1.40
CA VAL A 16 5.33 -5.20 -0.08
C VAL A 16 4.20 -6.05 -0.63
N THR A 17 3.43 -5.49 -1.55
CA THR A 17 2.42 -6.19 -2.34
C THR A 17 2.93 -6.45 -3.76
N SER A 18 2.64 -7.62 -4.33
CA SER A 18 2.96 -7.94 -5.73
C SER A 18 2.12 -9.11 -6.25
N SER A 19 1.88 -9.22 -7.56
CA SER A 19 1.30 -10.43 -8.15
C SER A 19 2.31 -11.58 -8.30
N SER A 20 3.61 -11.29 -8.23
CA SER A 20 4.68 -12.25 -8.48
C SER A 20 5.38 -12.65 -7.19
N ASN A 21 5.38 -13.95 -6.90
CA ASN A 21 6.10 -14.51 -5.75
C ASN A 21 7.62 -14.37 -5.90
N GLU A 22 8.13 -14.38 -7.14
CA GLU A 22 9.54 -14.15 -7.44
C GLU A 22 9.95 -12.73 -7.00
N ARG A 23 9.14 -11.71 -7.31
CA ARG A 23 9.37 -10.33 -6.86
C ARG A 23 9.26 -10.19 -5.34
N LEU A 24 8.36 -10.92 -4.70
CA LEU A 24 8.23 -10.94 -3.24
C LEU A 24 9.45 -11.60 -2.57
N ASN A 25 9.99 -12.67 -3.15
CA ASN A 25 11.24 -13.28 -2.66
C ASN A 25 12.42 -12.30 -2.76
N ILE A 26 12.53 -11.56 -3.86
CA ILE A 26 13.54 -10.49 -3.98
C ILE A 26 13.29 -9.41 -2.92
N ALA A 27 12.04 -8.97 -2.73
CA ALA A 27 11.71 -7.97 -1.71
C ALA A 27 12.09 -8.44 -0.29
N LYS A 28 11.89 -9.73 0.02
CA LYS A 28 12.31 -10.34 1.28
C LYS A 28 13.81 -10.23 1.50
N LEU A 29 14.60 -10.58 0.48
CA LEU A 29 16.07 -10.48 0.53
C LEU A 29 16.55 -9.04 0.72
N LEU A 30 15.77 -8.07 0.21
CA LEU A 30 16.04 -6.64 0.37
C LEU A 30 15.51 -6.04 1.69
N GLY A 31 14.99 -6.86 2.61
CA GLY A 31 14.59 -6.43 3.96
C GLY A 31 13.11 -6.10 4.15
N ALA A 32 12.24 -6.44 3.18
CA ALA A 32 10.79 -6.36 3.42
C ALA A 32 10.38 -7.38 4.50
N LYS A 33 9.65 -6.91 5.52
CA LYS A 33 9.22 -7.73 6.66
C LYS A 33 7.94 -8.50 6.38
N TYR A 34 6.99 -7.85 5.68
CA TYR A 34 5.70 -8.44 5.32
C TYR A 34 5.53 -8.44 3.81
N LEU A 35 5.02 -9.55 3.28
CA LEU A 35 4.94 -9.83 1.85
C LEU A 35 3.53 -10.32 1.55
N MET A 36 2.86 -9.71 0.59
CA MET A 36 1.47 -10.06 0.25
C MET A 36 1.36 -10.25 -1.26
N ASN A 37 0.96 -11.46 -1.68
CA ASN A 37 0.59 -11.69 -3.05
C ASN A 37 -0.89 -11.34 -3.25
N TYR A 38 -1.19 -10.23 -3.93
CA TYR A 38 -2.58 -9.78 -4.06
C TYR A 38 -3.44 -10.68 -4.97
N ASN A 39 -2.87 -11.67 -5.67
CA ASN A 39 -3.65 -12.72 -6.34
C ASN A 39 -4.11 -13.82 -5.36
N GLN A 40 -3.35 -14.04 -4.29
CA GLN A 40 -3.63 -15.07 -3.27
C GLN A 40 -4.38 -14.48 -2.08
N THR A 41 -4.10 -13.23 -1.76
CA THR A 41 -4.73 -12.44 -0.72
C THR A 41 -5.31 -11.18 -1.35
N PRO A 42 -6.48 -11.28 -2.01
CA PRO A 42 -7.11 -10.12 -2.64
C PRO A 42 -7.31 -8.99 -1.62
N ASP A 43 -7.78 -9.31 -0.41
CA ASP A 43 -8.08 -8.38 0.69
C ASP A 43 -6.88 -8.15 1.61
N TRP A 44 -5.73 -7.87 1.00
CA TRP A 44 -4.48 -7.58 1.71
C TRP A 44 -4.57 -6.37 2.64
N ASP A 45 -5.52 -5.46 2.45
CA ASP A 45 -5.78 -4.33 3.34
C ASP A 45 -6.24 -4.78 4.74
N GLU A 46 -6.99 -5.87 4.83
CA GLU A 46 -7.36 -6.46 6.13
C GLU A 46 -6.15 -7.08 6.83
N GLU A 47 -5.22 -7.67 6.07
CA GLU A 47 -3.97 -8.18 6.63
C GLU A 47 -3.08 -7.04 7.15
N VAL A 48 -3.03 -5.90 6.44
CA VAL A 48 -2.37 -4.69 6.95
C VAL A 48 -3.00 -4.25 8.26
N GLU A 49 -4.33 -4.20 8.34
CA GLU A 49 -5.05 -3.81 9.55
C GLU A 49 -4.71 -4.75 10.73
N LYS A 50 -4.73 -6.08 10.50
CA LYS A 50 -4.35 -7.07 11.52
C LYS A 50 -2.91 -6.90 11.98
N ILE A 51 -1.96 -6.75 11.05
CA ILE A 51 -0.54 -6.59 11.36
C ILE A 51 -0.29 -5.29 12.14
N THR A 52 -0.98 -4.22 11.78
CA THR A 52 -0.86 -2.90 12.40
C THR A 52 -1.79 -2.70 13.60
N LYS A 53 -2.54 -3.74 14.01
CA LYS A 53 -3.49 -3.71 15.14
C LYS A 53 -4.51 -2.56 15.00
N GLY A 54 -5.03 -2.36 13.80
CA GLY A 54 -6.00 -1.31 13.49
C GLY A 54 -5.42 0.08 13.26
N VAL A 55 -4.10 0.29 13.45
CA VAL A 55 -3.50 1.63 13.32
C VAL A 55 -3.34 2.03 11.85
N GLY A 56 -2.98 1.09 10.96
CA GLY A 56 -2.57 1.38 9.59
C GLY A 56 -1.09 1.78 9.46
N VAL A 57 -0.65 2.03 8.22
CA VAL A 57 0.75 2.35 7.88
C VAL A 57 0.99 3.85 7.75
N ASP A 58 2.18 4.31 8.12
CA ASP A 58 2.59 5.73 8.04
C ASP A 58 2.66 6.27 6.61
N HIS A 59 3.25 5.47 5.72
CA HIS A 59 3.56 5.85 4.35
C HIS A 59 3.19 4.73 3.39
N ILE A 60 2.50 5.09 2.32
CA ILE A 60 2.19 4.21 1.19
C ILE A 60 2.84 4.76 -0.06
N ILE A 61 3.48 3.89 -0.85
CA ILE A 61 4.00 4.21 -2.18
C ILE A 61 3.10 3.53 -3.19
N GLU A 62 2.21 4.29 -3.83
CA GLU A 62 1.19 3.79 -4.76
C GLU A 62 1.65 3.94 -6.21
N VAL A 63 1.47 2.88 -7.01
CA VAL A 63 1.98 2.77 -8.39
C VAL A 63 0.89 2.36 -9.39
N GLY A 64 -0.17 1.71 -8.93
CA GLY A 64 -1.27 1.19 -9.75
C GLY A 64 -2.13 2.31 -10.33
N GLY A 65 -2.42 3.37 -9.57
CA GLY A 65 -3.18 4.53 -10.04
C GLY A 65 -4.64 4.56 -9.59
N VAL A 66 -5.53 5.18 -10.37
CA VAL A 66 -6.89 5.54 -9.92
C VAL A 66 -7.72 4.34 -9.46
N GLY A 67 -7.61 3.20 -10.13
CA GLY A 67 -8.39 2.00 -9.80
C GLY A 67 -7.90 1.24 -8.57
N THR A 68 -6.75 1.61 -7.99
CA THR A 68 -6.12 0.84 -6.90
C THR A 68 -6.16 1.55 -5.55
N LEU A 69 -6.61 2.81 -5.48
CA LEU A 69 -6.44 3.67 -4.29
C LEU A 69 -7.31 3.34 -3.07
N TYR A 70 -8.39 2.59 -3.24
CA TYR A 70 -9.30 2.29 -2.12
C TYR A 70 -8.61 1.51 -0.98
N LYS A 71 -7.88 0.44 -1.33
CA LYS A 71 -7.16 -0.41 -0.35
C LYS A 71 -5.98 0.32 0.32
N PRO A 72 -5.14 1.09 -0.40
CA PRO A 72 -4.21 2.05 0.16
C PRO A 72 -4.84 3.02 1.16
N ILE A 73 -5.97 3.67 0.80
CA ILE A 73 -6.65 4.61 1.70
C ILE A 73 -7.07 3.88 2.97
N LYS A 74 -7.68 2.69 2.88
CA LYS A 74 -8.00 1.84 4.04
C LYS A 74 -6.80 1.39 4.87
N SER A 75 -5.64 1.22 4.24
CA SER A 75 -4.43 0.74 4.91
C SER A 75 -3.62 1.84 5.60
N ALA A 76 -3.73 3.11 5.16
CA ALA A 76 -2.96 4.22 5.74
C ALA A 76 -3.42 4.56 7.16
N ARG A 77 -2.56 4.96 8.09
CA ARG A 77 -3.07 5.50 9.36
C ARG A 77 -3.72 6.87 9.18
N ILE A 78 -4.48 7.34 10.19
CA ILE A 78 -4.88 8.74 10.23
C ILE A 78 -3.65 9.65 10.32
N GLY A 79 -3.66 10.70 9.50
CA GLY A 79 -2.51 11.58 9.29
C GLY A 79 -1.33 10.89 8.58
N GLY A 80 -1.55 9.72 8.00
CA GLY A 80 -0.59 9.03 7.14
C GLY A 80 -0.54 9.62 5.73
N TRP A 81 0.47 9.22 4.95
CA TRP A 81 0.74 9.77 3.63
C TRP A 81 0.65 8.70 2.55
N ILE A 82 -0.05 9.01 1.47
CA ILE A 82 -0.12 8.18 0.27
C ILE A 82 0.60 8.92 -0.85
N HIS A 83 1.76 8.40 -1.24
CA HIS A 83 2.61 8.94 -2.29
C HIS A 83 2.26 8.25 -3.61
N ILE A 84 1.54 8.93 -4.49
CA ILE A 84 1.19 8.41 -5.81
C ILE A 84 2.35 8.73 -6.76
N ILE A 85 3.11 7.71 -7.15
CA ILE A 85 4.33 7.88 -7.96
C ILE A 85 4.16 7.46 -9.42
N GLY A 86 2.98 6.94 -9.80
CA GLY A 86 2.67 6.57 -11.18
C GLY A 86 1.29 5.95 -11.36
N PHE A 87 0.90 5.75 -12.63
CA PHE A 87 -0.36 5.13 -13.04
C PHE A 87 -0.06 3.99 -14.02
N VAL A 88 0.18 2.78 -13.49
CA VAL A 88 0.46 1.59 -14.33
C VAL A 88 -0.83 0.89 -14.78
N ALA A 89 -1.94 1.06 -14.07
CA ALA A 89 -3.23 0.50 -14.48
C ALA A 89 -3.78 1.21 -15.73
N LYS A 90 -4.13 0.40 -16.74
CA LYS A 90 -4.82 0.89 -17.95
C LYS A 90 -6.27 1.25 -17.63
N GLY A 91 -6.76 2.34 -18.23
CA GLY A 91 -8.21 2.60 -18.30
C GLY A 91 -8.77 3.65 -17.35
N SER A 92 -7.95 4.35 -16.57
CA SER A 92 -8.43 5.50 -15.79
C SER A 92 -8.24 6.80 -16.56
N LYS A 93 -9.35 7.40 -16.99
CA LYS A 93 -9.39 8.78 -17.49
C LYS A 93 -9.86 9.67 -16.35
N GLY A 94 -9.01 10.57 -15.89
CA GLY A 94 -9.35 11.57 -14.86
C GLY A 94 -8.60 11.40 -13.55
N PRO A 95 -8.63 12.42 -12.67
CA PRO A 95 -8.02 12.34 -11.35
C PRO A 95 -8.70 11.26 -10.51
N PRO A 96 -7.98 10.61 -9.60
CA PRO A 96 -8.60 9.66 -8.69
C PRO A 96 -9.60 10.33 -7.75
N ASP A 97 -10.75 9.71 -7.53
CA ASP A 97 -11.65 10.11 -6.45
C ASP A 97 -11.06 9.65 -5.11
N VAL A 98 -10.46 10.61 -4.42
CA VAL A 98 -9.87 10.43 -3.09
C VAL A 98 -10.69 11.13 -2.01
N PHE A 99 -11.63 12.00 -2.37
CA PHE A 99 -12.29 12.87 -1.41
C PHE A 99 -13.19 12.07 -0.46
N LEU A 100 -14.20 11.39 -1.01
CA LEU A 100 -15.14 10.62 -0.20
C LEU A 100 -14.46 9.48 0.57
N PRO A 101 -13.55 8.67 -0.03
CA PRO A 101 -12.87 7.62 0.72
C PRO A 101 -12.00 8.15 1.86
N THR A 102 -11.31 9.28 1.67
CA THR A 102 -10.45 9.86 2.72
C THR A 102 -11.26 10.48 3.85
N VAL A 103 -12.32 11.23 3.52
CA VAL A 103 -13.22 11.80 4.53
C VAL A 103 -13.89 10.69 5.32
N SER A 104 -14.44 9.68 4.63
CA SER A 104 -15.08 8.51 5.25
C SER A 104 -14.13 7.83 6.25
N LYS A 105 -12.89 7.59 5.84
CA LYS A 105 -11.89 7.01 6.75
C LYS A 105 -11.64 7.86 8.00
N ALA A 106 -11.62 9.18 7.87
CA ALA A 106 -11.38 10.07 8.99
C ALA A 106 -12.54 10.13 10.00
N ILE A 107 -13.77 9.81 9.58
CA ILE A 107 -14.98 9.89 10.41
C ILE A 107 -15.48 8.54 10.93
N TYR A 108 -15.14 7.42 10.30
CA TYR A 108 -15.58 6.07 10.69
C TYR A 108 -14.64 5.36 11.69
N ILE A 109 -14.02 6.12 12.60
CA ILE A 109 -13.21 5.58 13.71
C ILE A 109 -14.02 5.65 15.00
#